data_AF-A0A286DQM5-F1
#
_entry.id   AF-A0A286DQM5-F1
#
_cell.length_a   1.000
_cell.length_b   1.000
_cell.length_c   1.000
_cell.angle_alpha   90.00
_cell.angle_beta   90.00
_cell.angle_gamma   90.00
#
_symmetry.space_group_name_H-M   'P 1'
#
loop_
_entity.id
_entity.type
_entity.pdbx_description
1 polymer ?
#
loop_
_entity_poly.entity_id
_entity_poly.type
_entity_poly.pdbx_seq_one_letter_code
_entity_poly.pdbx_strand_id
1 'polypeptide(L)'
;MAHDTAHDTARATRGGGRGTDERSVGSLFAEVTSDVQTLVRQEAELAKTEVKEEMGRAGKAAGMMGGAGFAGWMVVLFLSFAGLFALGNVMDLGWAGLIVAGVWAVIGATLYLLGRGSLRRFSPKPTKTMESLKEDAAWVRHPTA
;
A
#
# COMPACT_ATOMS: atom_id res chain seq x y z
N MET A 1 -5.16 65.92 -44.76
CA MET A 1 -4.92 65.14 -45.98
C MET A 1 -6.06 64.16 -46.09
N ALA A 2 -6.87 64.32 -47.14
CA ALA A 2 -8.16 63.69 -47.36
C ALA A 2 -8.05 62.19 -47.73
N HIS A 3 -9.21 61.58 -48.01
CA HIS A 3 -9.52 60.19 -48.38
C HIS A 3 -9.93 59.33 -47.16
N ASP A 4 -11.13 58.73 -47.08
CA ASP A 4 -12.13 58.47 -48.12
C ASP A 4 -13.50 58.26 -47.49
N THR A 5 -14.52 58.70 -48.21
CA THR A 5 -15.94 58.55 -47.94
C THR A 5 -16.45 57.41 -48.81
N ALA A 6 -17.41 56.65 -48.28
CA ALA A 6 -18.37 55.83 -49.02
C ALA A 6 -17.92 54.44 -49.51
N HIS A 7 -18.25 53.43 -48.69
CA HIS A 7 -19.07 52.31 -49.14
C HIS A 7 -20.30 52.31 -48.22
N ASP A 8 -21.34 53.04 -48.58
CA ASP A 8 -22.45 52.62 -49.45
C ASP A 8 -23.31 51.50 -48.85
N THR A 9 -24.48 51.95 -48.43
CA THR A 9 -25.80 51.31 -48.43
C THR A 9 -25.98 49.85 -47.98
N ALA A 10 -26.77 49.75 -46.90
CA ALA A 10 -28.03 49.01 -46.88
C ALA A 10 -28.07 47.67 -47.63
N ARG A 11 -27.75 46.59 -46.88
CA ARG A 11 -28.40 45.30 -47.08
C ARG A 11 -29.10 44.86 -45.79
N ALA A 12 -30.27 45.47 -45.56
CA ALA A 12 -31.31 44.85 -44.77
C ALA A 12 -31.94 43.73 -45.61
N THR A 13 -31.53 42.48 -45.38
CA THR A 13 -32.34 41.32 -45.73
C THR A 13 -32.20 40.25 -44.66
N ARG A 14 -33.32 40.06 -43.96
CA ARG A 14 -33.73 38.93 -43.15
C ARG A 14 -33.08 37.61 -43.56
N GLY A 15 -32.65 36.84 -42.55
CA GLY A 15 -32.29 35.44 -42.73
C GLY A 15 -31.99 34.76 -41.40
N GLY A 16 -33.04 34.29 -40.73
CA GLY A 16 -33.07 33.04 -39.96
C GLY A 16 -32.09 32.84 -38.81
N GLY A 17 -32.63 32.75 -37.60
CA GLY A 17 -31.97 32.07 -36.49
C GLY A 17 -31.53 32.98 -35.36
N ARG A 18 -32.50 33.59 -34.68
CA ARG A 18 -32.36 33.73 -33.23
C ARG A 18 -32.23 32.29 -32.68
N GLY A 19 -31.01 31.79 -32.53
CA GLY A 19 -30.70 30.62 -31.71
C GLY A 19 -30.60 31.02 -30.23
N THR A 20 -31.45 31.92 -29.77
CA THR A 20 -31.81 32.04 -28.36
C THR A 20 -33.01 31.13 -28.19
N ASP A 21 -32.73 29.85 -27.96
CA ASP A 21 -33.60 28.76 -27.52
C ASP A 21 -32.83 27.50 -27.94
N GLU A 22 -32.26 26.67 -27.11
CA GLU A 22 -32.19 26.53 -25.66
C GLU A 22 -30.77 26.00 -25.42
N ARG A 23 -30.16 26.21 -24.25
CA ARG A 23 -29.21 25.17 -23.81
C ARG A 23 -30.06 23.90 -23.76
N SER A 24 -29.99 23.11 -24.83
CA SER A 24 -30.77 21.90 -24.99
C SER A 24 -30.57 21.11 -23.72
N VAL A 25 -31.63 20.52 -23.19
CA VAL A 25 -31.53 19.61 -22.04
C VAL A 25 -30.42 18.57 -22.30
N GLY A 26 -30.20 18.19 -23.58
CA GLY A 26 -29.09 17.35 -24.01
C GLY A 26 -27.69 17.99 -23.90
N SER A 27 -27.52 19.30 -24.15
CA SER A 27 -26.21 19.96 -23.99
C SER A 27 -25.84 20.16 -22.52
N LEU A 28 -26.82 20.44 -21.65
CA LEU A 28 -26.61 20.51 -20.20
C LEU A 28 -26.27 19.12 -19.62
N PHE A 29 -26.96 18.08 -20.08
CA PHE A 29 -26.66 16.71 -19.66
C PHE A 29 -25.28 16.25 -20.13
N ALA A 30 -24.86 16.64 -21.33
CA ALA A 30 -23.51 16.37 -21.84
C ALA A 30 -22.43 17.08 -21.02
N GLU A 31 -22.65 18.33 -20.59
CA GLU A 31 -21.75 19.10 -19.74
C GLU A 31 -21.62 18.47 -18.34
N VAL A 32 -22.74 18.14 -17.69
CA VAL A 32 -22.75 17.44 -16.39
C VAL A 32 -22.06 16.07 -16.48
N THR A 33 -22.31 15.31 -17.55
CA THR A 33 -21.65 14.01 -17.76
C THR A 33 -20.14 14.17 -17.93
N SER A 34 -19.71 15.21 -18.66
CA SER A 34 -18.29 15.57 -18.82
C SER A 34 -17.65 15.97 -17.49
N ASP A 35 -18.37 16.73 -16.66
CA ASP A 35 -17.89 17.15 -15.33
C ASP A 35 -17.76 15.95 -14.39
N VAL A 36 -18.75 15.04 -14.38
CA VAL A 36 -18.69 13.80 -13.60
C VAL A 36 -17.52 12.93 -14.06
N GLN A 37 -17.31 12.78 -15.38
CA GLN A 37 -16.16 12.04 -15.91
C GLN A 37 -14.83 12.69 -15.49
N THR A 38 -14.79 14.01 -15.41
CA THR A 38 -13.63 14.78 -14.95
C THR A 38 -13.37 14.57 -13.46
N LEU A 39 -14.40 14.62 -12.62
CA LEU A 39 -14.31 14.33 -11.19
C LEU A 39 -13.80 12.91 -10.92
N VAL A 40 -14.37 11.90 -11.61
CA VAL A 40 -13.95 10.50 -11.46
C VAL A 40 -12.46 10.34 -11.82
N ARG A 41 -11.99 11.01 -12.89
CA ARG A 41 -10.57 11.02 -13.23
C ARG A 41 -9.72 11.70 -12.16
N GLN A 42 -10.15 12.84 -11.64
CA GLN A 42 -9.43 13.56 -10.59
C GLN A 42 -9.34 12.76 -9.29
N GLU A 43 -10.42 12.10 -8.88
CA GLU A 43 -10.45 11.28 -7.67
C GLU A 43 -9.59 10.03 -7.83
N ALA A 44 -9.56 9.44 -9.04
CA ALA A 44 -8.60 8.37 -9.36
C ALA A 44 -7.14 8.85 -9.34
N GLU A 45 -6.85 10.06 -9.85
CA GLU A 45 -5.51 10.66 -9.80
C GLU A 45 -5.08 11.02 -8.37
N LEU A 46 -6.01 11.51 -7.55
CA LEU A 46 -5.79 11.82 -6.14
C LEU A 46 -5.52 10.54 -5.35
N ALA A 47 -6.39 9.53 -5.47
CA ALA A 47 -6.21 8.24 -4.83
C ALA A 47 -4.89 7.58 -5.23
N LYS A 48 -4.51 7.67 -6.51
CA LYS A 48 -3.21 7.17 -6.98
C LYS A 48 -2.04 7.91 -6.33
N THR A 49 -2.15 9.22 -6.15
CA THR A 49 -1.13 10.03 -5.49
C THR A 49 -0.99 9.66 -4.02
N GLU A 50 -2.11 9.58 -3.31
CA GLU A 50 -2.17 9.22 -1.90
C GLU A 50 -1.62 7.82 -1.65
N VAL A 51 -2.07 6.82 -2.42
CA VAL A 51 -1.55 5.45 -2.36
C VAL A 51 -0.04 5.42 -2.64
N LYS A 52 0.46 6.16 -3.63
CA LYS A 52 1.89 6.23 -3.92
C LYS A 52 2.68 6.83 -2.76
N GLU A 53 2.15 7.87 -2.13
CA GLU A 53 2.78 8.50 -0.97
C GLU A 53 2.81 7.56 0.23
N GLU A 54 1.68 6.92 0.53
CA GLU A 54 1.58 5.91 1.60
C GLU A 54 2.52 4.74 1.36
N MET A 55 2.56 4.19 0.14
CA MET A 55 3.49 3.12 -0.24
C MET A 55 4.95 3.57 -0.09
N GLY A 56 5.28 4.81 -0.44
CA GLY A 56 6.63 5.35 -0.26
C GLY A 56 7.02 5.44 1.21
N ARG A 57 6.11 5.94 2.07
CA ARG A 57 6.33 6.02 3.53
C ARG A 57 6.45 4.62 4.15
N ALA A 58 5.54 3.70 3.80
CA ALA A 58 5.57 2.32 4.26
C ALA A 58 6.82 1.58 3.79
N GLY A 59 7.23 1.77 2.53
CA GLY A 59 8.45 1.22 1.96
C GLY A 59 9.71 1.73 2.66
N LYS A 60 9.78 3.04 2.94
CA LYS A 60 10.88 3.62 3.72
C LYS A 60 10.92 3.05 5.14
N ALA A 61 9.78 2.96 5.81
CA ALA A 61 9.69 2.38 7.15
C ALA A 61 10.11 0.90 7.17
N ALA A 62 9.61 0.09 6.22
CA ALA A 62 10.00 -1.29 6.06
C ALA A 62 11.51 -1.43 5.76
N GLY A 63 12.06 -0.57 4.91
CA GLY A 63 13.49 -0.51 4.61
C GLY A 63 14.34 -0.16 5.83
N MET A 64 13.93 0.84 6.62
CA MET A 64 14.62 1.19 7.87
C MET A 64 14.53 0.08 8.91
N MET A 65 13.37 -0.56 9.07
CA MET A 65 13.20 -1.69 10.00
C MET A 65 14.01 -2.92 9.56
N GLY A 66 14.04 -3.22 8.25
CA GLY A 66 14.88 -4.27 7.70
C GLY A 66 16.37 -3.98 7.90
N GLY A 67 16.79 -2.74 7.63
CA GLY A 67 18.16 -2.28 7.86
C GLY A 67 18.55 -2.34 9.34
N ALA A 68 17.67 -1.91 10.24
CA ALA A 68 17.89 -1.99 11.69
C ALA A 68 18.00 -3.45 12.17
N GLY A 69 17.15 -4.35 11.64
CA GLY A 69 17.24 -5.79 11.92
C GLY A 69 18.57 -6.38 11.46
N PHE A 70 19.02 -6.05 10.25
CA PHE A 70 20.32 -6.48 9.73
C PHE A 70 21.49 -5.91 10.54
N ALA A 71 21.46 -4.61 10.86
CA ALA A 71 22.48 -3.97 11.68
C ALA A 71 22.55 -4.59 13.08
N GLY A 72 21.39 -4.84 13.70
CA GLY A 72 21.30 -5.55 14.99
C GLY A 72 21.90 -6.95 14.92
N TRP A 73 21.63 -7.70 13.86
CA TRP A 73 22.24 -9.01 13.62
C TRP A 73 23.77 -8.92 13.51
N MET A 74 24.30 -7.93 12.78
CA MET A 74 25.74 -7.69 12.65
C MET A 74 26.38 -7.33 13.99
N VAL A 75 25.73 -6.51 14.83
CA VAL A 75 26.23 -6.19 16.18
C VAL A 75 26.39 -7.47 17.00
N VAL A 76 25.38 -8.34 17.00
CA VAL A 76 25.41 -9.58 17.77
C VAL A 76 26.48 -10.56 17.25
N LEU A 77 26.72 -10.60 15.93
CA LEU A 77 27.81 -11.34 15.33
C LEU A 77 29.18 -10.82 15.79
N PHE A 78 29.41 -9.51 15.72
CA PHE A 78 30.67 -8.91 16.16
C PHE A 78 30.89 -9.04 17.67
N LEU A 79 29.85 -8.94 18.49
CA LEU A 79 29.93 -9.22 19.92
C LEU A 79 30.34 -10.68 20.19
N SER A 80 29.90 -11.62 19.36
CA SER A 80 30.31 -13.03 19.48
C SER A 80 31.79 -13.21 19.20
N PHE A 81 32.31 -12.57 18.14
CA PHE A 81 33.74 -12.57 17.85
C PHE A 81 34.56 -11.84 18.92
N ALA A 82 34.09 -10.69 19.38
CA ALA A 82 34.73 -9.94 20.44
C ALA A 82 34.82 -10.77 21.73
N GLY A 83 33.72 -11.44 22.11
CA GLY A 83 33.69 -12.35 23.25
C GLY A 83 34.63 -13.54 23.08
N LEU A 84 34.67 -14.14 21.88
CA LEU A 84 35.58 -15.23 21.56
C LEU A 84 37.05 -14.82 21.73
N PHE A 85 37.45 -13.69 21.13
CA PHE A 85 38.83 -13.20 21.24
C PHE A 85 39.15 -12.71 22.65
N ALA A 86 38.21 -12.08 23.36
CA ALA A 86 38.39 -11.67 24.75
C ALA A 86 38.65 -12.88 25.66
N LEU A 87 37.86 -13.96 25.55
CA LEU A 87 38.14 -15.20 26.27
C LEU A 87 39.46 -15.85 25.80
N GLY A 88 39.76 -15.77 24.51
CA GLY A 88 41.02 -16.25 23.94
C GLY A 88 42.28 -15.58 24.52
N ASN A 89 42.16 -14.44 25.21
CA ASN A 89 43.29 -13.82 25.93
C ASN A 89 43.58 -14.50 27.28
N VAL A 90 42.63 -15.25 27.84
CA VAL A 90 42.75 -15.89 29.17
C VAL A 90 42.69 -17.41 29.12
N MET A 91 42.29 -18.01 27.98
CA MET A 91 42.25 -19.45 27.75
C MET A 91 42.49 -19.79 26.28
N ASP A 92 42.68 -21.08 25.97
CA ASP A 92 42.78 -21.55 24.58
C ASP A 92 41.52 -21.23 23.76
N LEU A 93 41.74 -20.86 22.50
CA LEU A 93 40.67 -20.39 21.61
C LEU A 93 39.60 -21.45 21.33
N GLY A 94 39.96 -22.74 21.38
CA GLY A 94 39.00 -23.84 21.26
C GLY A 94 38.00 -23.86 22.42
N TRP A 95 38.46 -23.72 23.66
CA TRP A 95 37.59 -23.64 24.83
C TRP A 95 36.75 -22.36 24.85
N ALA A 96 37.33 -21.24 24.44
CA ALA A 96 36.59 -19.99 24.25
C ALA A 96 35.45 -20.16 23.23
N GLY A 97 35.73 -20.84 22.12
CA GLY A 97 34.75 -21.19 21.08
C GLY A 97 33.61 -22.04 21.62
N LEU A 98 33.91 -23.06 22.43
CA LEU A 98 32.89 -23.91 23.05
C LEU A 98 31.98 -23.12 24.00
N ILE A 99 32.52 -22.17 24.76
CA ILE A 99 31.72 -21.32 25.65
C ILE A 99 30.78 -20.41 24.84
N VAL A 100 31.29 -19.71 23.82
CA VAL A 100 30.46 -18.85 22.97
C VAL A 100 29.39 -19.66 22.25
N ALA A 101 29.72 -20.85 21.74
CA ALA A 101 28.77 -21.78 21.14
C ALA A 101 27.70 -22.24 22.15
N GLY A 102 28.10 -22.53 23.39
CA GLY A 102 27.19 -22.87 24.48
C GLY A 102 26.19 -21.76 24.80
N VAL A 103 26.63 -20.50 24.85
CA VAL A 103 25.75 -19.33 25.02
C VAL A 103 24.71 -19.27 23.91
N TRP A 104 25.13 -19.45 22.66
CA TRP A 104 24.22 -19.46 21.50
C TRP A 104 23.25 -20.64 21.52
N ALA A 105 23.70 -21.82 21.97
CA ALA A 105 22.82 -22.98 22.13
C ALA A 105 21.70 -22.70 23.14
N VAL A 106 22.01 -22.05 24.27
CA VAL A 106 21.02 -21.66 25.28
C VAL A 106 20.03 -20.63 24.73
N ILE A 107 20.53 -19.59 24.04
CA ILE A 107 19.68 -18.58 23.40
C ILE A 107 18.75 -19.25 22.37
N GLY A 108 19.30 -20.09 21.49
CA GLY A 108 18.56 -20.81 20.46
C GLY A 108 17.50 -21.75 21.03
N ALA A 109 17.84 -22.51 22.07
CA ALA A 109 16.90 -23.38 22.76
C ALA A 109 15.75 -22.58 23.38
N THR A 110 16.06 -21.46 24.04
CA THR A 110 15.04 -20.58 24.65
C THR A 110 14.11 -19.99 23.59
N LEU A 111 14.65 -19.44 22.51
CA LEU A 111 13.86 -18.90 21.40
C LEU A 111 13.00 -19.97 20.73
N TYR A 112 13.54 -21.18 20.53
CA TYR A 112 12.78 -22.31 20.00
C TYR A 112 11.60 -22.68 20.89
N LEU A 113 11.82 -22.80 22.21
CA LEU A 113 10.76 -23.16 23.15
C LEU A 113 9.67 -22.10 23.22
N LEU A 114 10.04 -20.81 23.26
CA LEU A 114 9.10 -19.69 23.25
C LEU A 114 8.32 -19.61 21.93
N GLY A 115 9.02 -19.73 20.79
CA GLY A 115 8.42 -19.71 19.46
C GLY A 115 7.45 -20.87 19.24
N ARG A 116 7.84 -22.08 19.66
CA ARG A 116 7.00 -23.28 19.60
C ARG A 116 5.75 -23.13 20.47
N GLY A 117 5.86 -22.51 21.64
CA GLY A 117 4.72 -22.21 22.52
C GLY A 117 3.72 -21.25 21.86
N SER A 118 4.22 -20.20 21.21
CA SER A 118 3.41 -19.23 20.47
C SER A 118 2.68 -19.90 19.30
N LEU A 119 3.41 -20.66 18.46
CA LEU A 119 2.86 -21.39 17.32
C LEU A 119 1.78 -22.40 17.71
N ARG A 120 1.88 -23.02 18.89
CA ARG A 120 0.87 -23.97 19.40
C ARG A 120 -0.40 -23.29 19.90
N ARG A 121 -0.32 -22.04 20.35
CA ARG A 121 -1.48 -21.26 20.82
C ARG A 121 -2.23 -20.59 19.67
N PHE A 122 -1.54 -20.24 18.59
CA PHE A 122 -2.18 -19.83 17.36
C PHE A 122 -2.69 -21.06 16.61
N SER A 123 -3.97 -21.40 16.75
CA SER A 123 -4.65 -22.30 15.81
C SER A 123 -5.07 -21.48 14.59
N PRO A 124 -4.44 -21.63 13.42
CA PRO A 124 -4.85 -20.94 12.18
C PRO A 124 -6.12 -21.58 11.57
N LYS A 125 -7.01 -22.12 12.40
CA LYS A 125 -8.35 -22.51 11.99
C LYS A 125 -9.27 -21.36 12.38
N PRO A 126 -9.63 -20.45 11.45
CA PRO A 126 -10.66 -19.47 11.71
C PRO A 126 -11.98 -20.24 11.89
N THR A 127 -12.27 -20.62 13.13
CA THR A 127 -13.44 -21.42 13.49
C THR A 127 -14.72 -20.74 13.01
N LYS A 128 -14.78 -19.42 13.14
CA LYS A 128 -15.90 -18.61 12.64
C LYS A 128 -16.04 -18.64 11.12
N THR A 129 -14.95 -18.48 10.36
CA THR A 129 -15.00 -18.53 8.89
C THR A 129 -15.36 -19.93 8.39
N MET A 130 -14.87 -20.99 9.04
CA MET A 130 -15.25 -22.36 8.69
C MET A 130 -16.72 -22.67 9.02
N GLU A 131 -17.28 -22.05 10.06
CA GLU A 131 -18.69 -22.20 10.43
C GLU A 131 -19.59 -21.48 9.43
N SER A 132 -19.28 -20.23 9.07
CA SER A 132 -20.00 -19.50 8.01
C SER A 132 -19.94 -20.22 6.66
N LEU A 133 -18.77 -20.74 6.26
CA LEU A 133 -18.65 -21.52 5.02
C LEU A 133 -19.44 -22.84 5.05
N LYS A 134 -19.63 -23.46 6.23
CA LYS A 134 -20.47 -24.65 6.38
C LYS A 134 -21.95 -24.32 6.32
N GLU A 135 -22.35 -23.19 6.91
CA GLU A 135 -23.72 -22.69 6.90
C GLU A 135 -24.14 -22.27 5.48
N ASP A 136 -23.28 -21.54 4.76
CA ASP A 136 -23.47 -21.19 3.35
C ASP A 136 -23.57 -22.45 2.48
N ALA A 137 -22.71 -23.45 2.71
CA ALA A 137 -22.78 -24.72 2.00
C ALA A 137 -24.02 -25.56 2.34
N ALA A 138 -24.54 -25.46 3.57
CA ALA A 138 -25.77 -26.13 3.98
C ALA A 138 -27.00 -25.48 3.32
N TRP A 139 -27.01 -24.15 3.19
CA TRP A 139 -28.07 -23.39 2.54
C TRP A 139 -28.17 -23.73 1.04
N VAL A 140 -27.03 -23.87 0.35
CA VAL A 140 -26.98 -24.29 -1.07
C VAL A 140 -27.44 -25.74 -1.28
N ARG A 141 -27.24 -26.63 -0.29
CA ARG A 141 -27.67 -28.03 -0.37
C ARG A 141 -29.15 -28.24 -0.08
N HIS A 142 -29.76 -27.35 0.71
CA HIS A 142 -31.18 -27.39 1.03
C HIS A 142 -31.82 -26.02 0.76
N PRO A 143 -31.98 -25.62 -0.52
CA PRO A 143 -32.75 -24.44 -0.86
C PRO A 143 -34.21 -24.72 -0.52
N THR A 144 -34.65 -24.29 0.66
CA THR A 144 -36.08 -24.27 0.99
C THR A 144 -36.72 -23.16 0.17
N ALA A 145 -37.40 -23.56 -0.90
CA ALA A 145 -38.34 -22.72 -1.64
C ALA A 145 -39.68 -22.62 -0.90
#